data_AF-A0A653QIM8-F1
#
_entry.id   AF-A0A653QIM8-F1
#
_cell.length_a   1.000
_cell.length_b   1.000
_cell.length_c   1.000
_cell.angle_alpha   90.00
_cell.angle_beta   90.00
_cell.angle_gamma   90.00
#
_symmetry.space_group_name_H-M   'P 1'
#
loop_
_entity.id
_entity.type
_entity.pdbx_description
1 polymer ?
#
loop_
_entity_poly.entity_id
_entity_poly.type
_entity_poly.pdbx_seq_one_letter_code
_entity_poly.pdbx_strand_id
1 'polypeptide(L)'
;MEKIQEKLKQSLPLLKEASKLSASSVFKVTKTLIFFIVFNLIFLITGLVYLFVGDIIAYKIVLVILILIVGIVSTFRATTKRYHQVLLEAGKIYFDKLETFKLKFAESVIDKLEAGAKTKAGMTVNQIVNIPQIINSSYENVPKIIVKGINYLVSKIPLVEYIDVINKEFISQEKEQKVNYLVGKTNAFFNEKVFSINHVKTIRIIFVVAILLQIAFVYFIKN
;
A
#
# COMPACT_ATOMS: atom_id res chain seq x y z
N MET A 1 -21.42 -28.72 -16.78
CA MET A 1 -20.38 -27.89 -17.42
C MET A 1 -20.72 -26.40 -17.40
N GLU A 2 -22.00 -26.00 -17.50
CA GLU A 2 -22.42 -24.58 -17.45
C GLU A 2 -22.02 -23.84 -16.17
N LYS A 3 -22.19 -24.44 -14.98
CA LYS A 3 -21.74 -23.85 -13.70
C LYS A 3 -20.23 -23.58 -13.64
N ILE A 4 -19.40 -24.28 -14.41
CA ILE A 4 -17.94 -24.05 -14.44
C ILE A 4 -17.61 -22.89 -15.38
N GLN A 5 -18.33 -22.74 -16.50
CA GLN A 5 -18.17 -21.62 -17.42
C GLN A 5 -18.66 -20.29 -16.83
N GLU A 6 -19.75 -20.33 -16.06
CA GLU A 6 -20.27 -19.16 -15.34
C GLU A 6 -19.31 -18.73 -14.21
N LYS A 7 -18.73 -19.69 -13.48
CA LYS A 7 -17.69 -19.48 -12.45
C LYS A 7 -16.37 -18.93 -13.02
N LEU A 8 -15.95 -19.40 -14.20
CA LEU A 8 -14.81 -18.83 -14.93
C LEU A 8 -15.10 -17.40 -15.38
N LYS A 9 -16.32 -17.09 -15.83
CA LYS A 9 -16.72 -15.73 -16.22
C LYS A 9 -16.70 -14.72 -15.08
N GLN A 10 -16.89 -15.12 -13.82
CA GLN A 10 -16.87 -14.23 -12.66
C GLN A 10 -15.46 -14.04 -12.06
N SER A 11 -14.62 -15.08 -12.11
CA SER A 11 -13.22 -15.03 -11.63
C SER A 11 -12.25 -14.46 -12.67
N LEU A 12 -12.49 -14.65 -13.97
CA LEU A 12 -11.70 -14.07 -15.05
C LEU A 12 -11.57 -12.55 -14.99
N PRO A 13 -12.64 -11.74 -14.79
CA PRO A 13 -12.52 -10.29 -14.77
C PRO A 13 -11.68 -9.81 -13.60
N LEU A 14 -11.78 -10.46 -12.42
CA LEU A 14 -10.90 -10.18 -11.28
C LEU A 14 -9.44 -10.52 -11.58
N LEU A 15 -9.16 -11.65 -12.24
CA LEU A 15 -7.80 -12.07 -12.64
C LEU A 15 -7.21 -11.26 -13.81
N LYS A 16 -8.04 -10.85 -14.76
CA LYS A 16 -7.66 -10.05 -15.94
C LYS A 16 -7.44 -8.60 -15.56
N GLU A 17 -8.21 -8.08 -14.60
CA GLU A 17 -7.91 -6.81 -13.98
C GLU A 17 -6.71 -6.89 -13.05
N ALA A 18 -6.56 -7.97 -12.26
CA ALA A 18 -5.35 -8.21 -11.46
C ALA A 18 -4.07 -8.18 -12.30
N SER A 19 -4.08 -8.81 -13.48
CA SER A 19 -2.94 -8.85 -14.39
C SER A 19 -2.73 -7.53 -15.15
N LYS A 20 -3.80 -6.84 -15.56
CA LYS A 20 -3.68 -5.49 -16.13
C LYS A 20 -3.17 -4.50 -15.08
N LEU A 21 -3.60 -4.64 -13.83
CA LEU A 21 -3.15 -3.82 -12.73
C LEU A 21 -1.70 -4.09 -12.40
N SER A 22 -1.28 -5.36 -12.34
CA SER A 22 0.12 -5.74 -12.08
C SER A 22 1.04 -5.25 -13.19
N ALA A 23 0.63 -5.33 -14.46
CA ALA A 23 1.38 -4.76 -15.58
C ALA A 23 1.51 -3.23 -15.48
N SER A 24 0.42 -2.51 -15.22
CA SER A 24 0.47 -1.04 -15.06
C SER A 24 1.27 -0.61 -13.81
N SER A 25 1.21 -1.43 -12.77
CA SER A 25 1.90 -1.26 -11.48
C SER A 25 3.40 -1.39 -11.65
N VAL A 26 3.86 -2.46 -12.30
CA VAL A 26 5.26 -2.66 -12.66
C VAL A 26 5.73 -1.51 -13.53
N PHE A 27 4.96 -1.12 -14.55
CA PHE A 27 5.32 0.01 -15.41
C PHE A 27 5.51 1.32 -14.62
N LYS A 28 4.62 1.64 -13.67
CA LYS A 28 4.73 2.83 -12.80
C LYS A 28 5.99 2.81 -11.92
N VAL A 29 6.36 1.66 -11.36
CA VAL A 29 7.57 1.52 -10.54
C VAL A 29 8.82 1.59 -11.41
N THR A 30 8.86 0.85 -12.51
CA THR A 30 9.97 0.84 -13.46
C THR A 30 10.22 2.22 -14.06
N LYS A 31 9.16 2.94 -14.45
CA LYS A 31 9.28 4.32 -14.93
C LYS A 31 9.91 5.24 -13.88
N THR A 32 9.55 5.10 -12.60
CA THR A 32 10.12 5.90 -11.51
C THR A 32 11.59 5.55 -11.28
N LEU A 33 11.93 4.27 -11.30
CA LEU A 33 13.29 3.78 -11.18
C LEU A 33 14.18 4.35 -12.30
N ILE A 34 13.78 4.15 -13.56
CA ILE A 34 14.52 4.65 -14.74
C ILE A 34 14.68 6.17 -14.67
N PHE A 35 13.61 6.90 -14.32
CA PHE A 35 13.67 8.35 -14.20
C PHE A 35 14.73 8.82 -13.20
N PHE A 36 14.76 8.23 -12.00
CA PHE A 36 15.77 8.58 -11.00
C PHE A 36 17.19 8.16 -11.43
N ILE A 37 17.36 6.98 -12.05
CA ILE A 37 18.67 6.55 -12.54
C ILE A 37 19.22 7.53 -13.58
N VAL A 38 18.41 7.90 -14.58
CA VAL A 38 18.84 8.81 -15.65
C VAL A 38 19.24 10.17 -15.09
N PHE A 39 18.42 10.76 -14.21
CA PHE A 39 18.74 12.06 -13.60
C PHE A 39 20.01 12.01 -12.76
N ASN A 40 20.14 11.00 -11.89
CA ASN A 40 21.33 10.85 -11.04
C ASN A 40 22.60 10.58 -11.86
N LEU A 41 22.48 9.86 -12.98
CA LEU A 41 23.60 9.59 -13.88
C LEU A 41 24.12 10.86 -14.54
N ILE A 42 23.23 11.79 -14.93
CA ILE A 42 23.63 13.10 -15.49
C ILE A 42 24.53 13.84 -14.48
N PHE A 43 24.10 13.97 -13.23
CA PHE A 43 24.90 14.65 -12.20
C PHE A 43 26.21 13.95 -11.90
N LEU A 44 26.22 12.61 -11.88
CA LEU A 44 27.46 11.85 -11.68
C LEU A 44 28.46 12.09 -12.82
N ILE A 45 28.00 12.04 -14.08
CA ILE A 45 28.83 12.34 -15.25
C ILE A 45 29.34 13.77 -15.19
N THR A 46 28.49 14.75 -14.88
CA THR A 46 28.91 16.16 -14.75
C THR A 46 29.94 16.35 -13.65
N GLY A 47 29.75 15.72 -12.48
CA GLY A 47 30.71 15.75 -11.38
C GLY A 47 32.06 15.13 -11.76
N LEU A 48 32.05 14.00 -12.47
CA LEU A 48 33.28 13.36 -12.99
C LEU A 48 33.99 14.25 -14.01
N VAL A 49 33.26 14.87 -14.95
CA VAL A 49 33.84 15.79 -15.93
C VAL A 49 34.56 16.95 -15.22
N TYR A 50 33.92 17.61 -14.26
CA TYR A 50 34.57 18.70 -13.51
C TYR A 50 35.74 18.23 -12.63
N LEU A 51 35.70 17.00 -12.13
CA LEU A 51 36.81 16.42 -11.39
C LEU A 51 38.05 16.23 -12.28
N PHE A 52 37.89 15.79 -13.53
CA PHE A 52 39.00 15.50 -14.44
C PHE A 52 39.46 16.70 -15.28
N VAL A 53 38.60 17.71 -15.48
CA VAL A 53 38.96 18.94 -16.21
C VAL A 53 39.73 19.93 -15.33
N GLY A 54 39.52 19.92 -14.01
CA GLY A 54 40.25 20.75 -13.06
C GLY A 54 41.36 20.00 -12.32
N ASP A 55 42.00 20.69 -11.37
CA ASP A 55 42.95 20.05 -10.46
C ASP A 55 42.25 19.01 -9.58
N ILE A 56 42.85 17.81 -9.49
CA ILE A 56 42.34 16.72 -8.68
C ILE A 56 42.67 17.01 -7.21
N ILE A 57 41.70 17.58 -6.50
CA ILE A 57 41.79 17.89 -5.07
C ILE A 57 40.94 16.89 -4.28
N ALA A 58 41.43 16.44 -3.11
CA ALA A 58 40.77 15.44 -2.28
C ALA A 58 39.29 15.75 -1.98
N TYR A 59 38.94 17.02 -1.72
CA TYR A 59 37.54 17.39 -1.45
C TYR A 59 36.62 17.20 -2.66
N LYS A 60 37.12 17.40 -3.90
CA LYS A 60 36.32 17.20 -5.13
C LYS A 60 35.97 15.74 -5.33
N ILE A 61 36.91 14.84 -5.00
CA ILE A 61 36.67 13.38 -5.00
C ILE A 61 35.55 13.03 -4.00
N VAL A 62 35.61 13.58 -2.78
CA VAL A 62 34.57 13.38 -1.77
C VAL A 62 33.20 13.86 -2.27
N LEU A 63 33.13 15.01 -2.93
CA LEU A 63 31.88 15.53 -3.50
C LEU A 63 31.31 14.61 -4.58
N VAL A 64 32.13 14.03 -5.46
CA VAL A 64 31.68 13.04 -6.46
C VAL A 64 31.14 11.77 -5.78
N ILE A 65 31.79 11.29 -4.72
CA ILE A 65 31.29 10.17 -3.92
C ILE A 65 29.94 10.51 -3.29
N LEU A 66 29.76 11.73 -2.78
CA LEU A 66 28.48 12.19 -2.22
C LEU A 66 27.37 12.26 -3.29
N ILE A 67 27.68 12.70 -4.52
CA ILE A 67 26.73 12.65 -5.65
C ILE A 67 26.26 11.21 -5.89
N LEU A 68 27.18 10.24 -5.90
CA LEU A 68 26.86 8.82 -6.06
C LEU A 68 25.97 8.30 -4.92
N ILE A 69 26.32 8.59 -3.66
CA ILE A 69 25.55 8.17 -2.49
C ILE A 69 24.13 8.76 -2.53
N VAL A 70 23.99 10.06 -2.78
CA VAL A 70 22.68 10.72 -2.90
C VAL A 70 21.88 10.10 -4.05
N GLY A 71 22.51 9.77 -5.16
CA GLY A 71 21.87 9.13 -6.30
C GLY A 71 21.30 7.75 -5.95
N ILE A 72 22.09 6.90 -5.30
CA ILE A 72 21.65 5.56 -4.88
C ILE A 72 20.52 5.66 -3.84
N VAL A 73 20.71 6.48 -2.79
CA VAL A 73 19.74 6.61 -1.70
C VAL A 73 18.42 7.19 -2.19
N SER A 74 18.45 8.22 -3.03
CA SER A 74 17.23 8.84 -3.58
C SER A 74 16.47 7.87 -4.49
N THR A 75 17.19 7.16 -5.37
CA THR A 75 16.62 6.15 -6.27
C THR A 75 15.94 5.03 -5.50
N PHE A 76 16.64 4.47 -4.50
CA PHE A 76 16.10 3.39 -3.67
C PHE A 76 14.84 3.87 -2.91
N ARG A 77 14.92 5.00 -2.20
CA ARG A 77 13.79 5.52 -1.42
C ARG A 77 12.58 5.86 -2.29
N ALA A 78 12.78 6.50 -3.44
CA ALA A 78 11.69 6.84 -4.35
C ALA A 78 11.01 5.58 -4.92
N THR A 79 11.80 4.58 -5.31
CA THR A 79 11.30 3.31 -5.85
C THR A 79 10.52 2.53 -4.78
N THR A 80 11.04 2.42 -3.55
CA THR A 80 10.33 1.76 -2.45
C THR A 80 9.00 2.45 -2.13
N LYS A 81 8.98 3.79 -2.08
CA LYS A 81 7.75 4.56 -1.84
C LYS A 81 6.74 4.39 -2.97
N ARG A 82 7.20 4.35 -4.22
CA ARG A 82 6.34 4.10 -5.38
C ARG A 82 5.76 2.69 -5.35
N TYR A 83 6.57 1.69 -5.01
CA TYR A 83 6.13 0.31 -4.85
C TYR A 83 5.04 0.21 -3.77
N HIS A 84 5.23 0.84 -2.62
CA HIS A 84 4.22 0.84 -1.56
C HIS A 84 2.91 1.51 -2.00
N GLN A 85 3.00 2.65 -2.71
CA GLN A 85 1.81 3.30 -3.27
C GLN A 85 1.06 2.40 -4.24
N VAL A 86 1.79 1.72 -5.12
CA VAL A 86 1.22 0.79 -6.09
C VAL A 86 0.52 -0.39 -5.40
N LEU A 87 1.09 -0.90 -4.30
CA LEU A 87 0.43 -1.91 -3.46
C LEU A 87 -0.86 -1.39 -2.82
N LEU A 88 -0.88 -0.14 -2.37
CA LEU A 88 -2.09 0.50 -1.81
C LEU A 88 -3.16 0.71 -2.89
N GLU A 89 -2.77 1.19 -4.09
CA GLU A 89 -3.67 1.33 -5.24
C GLU A 89 -4.28 -0.02 -5.63
N ALA A 90 -3.46 -1.09 -5.66
CA ALA A 90 -3.95 -2.44 -5.91
C ALA A 90 -4.88 -2.93 -4.79
N GLY A 91 -4.47 -2.78 -3.53
CA GLY A 91 -5.26 -3.14 -2.36
C GLY A 91 -6.64 -2.45 -2.34
N LYS A 92 -6.70 -1.18 -2.73
CA LYS A 92 -7.96 -0.42 -2.84
C LYS A 92 -8.92 -1.05 -3.85
N ILE A 93 -8.43 -1.37 -5.05
CA ILE A 93 -9.27 -1.95 -6.11
C ILE A 93 -9.82 -3.32 -5.69
N TYR A 94 -9.00 -4.15 -5.04
CA TYR A 94 -9.51 -5.41 -4.47
C TYR A 94 -10.51 -5.14 -3.36
N PHE A 95 -10.20 -4.26 -2.42
CA PHE A 95 -11.09 -3.94 -1.30
C PHE A 95 -12.45 -3.40 -1.76
N ASP A 96 -12.48 -2.53 -2.77
CA ASP A 96 -13.73 -1.99 -3.33
C ASP A 96 -14.60 -3.08 -3.98
N LYS A 97 -13.98 -4.13 -4.54
CA LYS A 97 -14.70 -5.27 -5.15
C LYS A 97 -15.11 -6.37 -4.17
N LEU A 98 -14.70 -6.27 -2.91
CA LEU A 98 -14.92 -7.29 -1.88
C LEU A 98 -16.18 -6.99 -1.03
N GLU A 99 -17.25 -6.47 -1.62
CA GLU A 99 -18.47 -6.09 -0.88
C GLU A 99 -19.08 -7.27 -0.09
N THR A 100 -19.18 -8.44 -0.71
CA THR A 100 -19.68 -9.65 -0.06
C THR A 100 -18.82 -10.06 1.15
N PHE A 101 -17.50 -9.90 1.06
CA PHE A 101 -16.62 -10.13 2.20
C PHE A 101 -16.84 -9.11 3.31
N LYS A 102 -17.03 -7.81 3.00
CA LYS A 102 -17.27 -6.77 4.01
C LYS A 102 -18.54 -7.05 4.80
N LEU A 103 -19.62 -7.44 4.11
CA LEU A 103 -20.89 -7.80 4.75
C LEU A 103 -20.75 -9.05 5.62
N LYS A 104 -20.23 -10.16 5.07
CA LYS A 104 -20.03 -11.40 5.83
C LYS A 104 -19.05 -11.24 7.00
N PHE A 105 -18.04 -10.38 6.85
CA PHE A 105 -17.14 -10.02 7.92
C PHE A 105 -17.89 -9.32 9.05
N ALA A 106 -18.68 -8.30 8.72
CA ALA A 106 -19.46 -7.56 9.71
C ALA A 106 -20.49 -8.47 10.39
N GLU A 107 -21.23 -9.28 9.64
CA GLU A 107 -22.16 -10.28 10.17
C GLU A 107 -21.47 -11.25 11.15
N SER A 108 -20.34 -11.84 10.75
CA SER A 108 -19.58 -12.76 11.62
C SER A 108 -19.09 -12.10 12.90
N VAL A 109 -18.76 -10.80 12.86
CA VAL A 109 -18.38 -10.06 14.08
C VAL A 109 -19.60 -9.85 14.96
N ILE A 110 -20.73 -9.39 14.41
CA ILE A 110 -21.96 -9.16 15.18
C ILE A 110 -22.50 -10.47 15.77
N ASP A 111 -22.51 -11.57 15.00
CA ASP A 111 -22.94 -12.89 15.46
C ASP A 111 -22.16 -13.35 16.69
N LYS A 112 -20.84 -13.11 16.70
CA LYS A 112 -20.01 -13.45 17.85
C LYS A 112 -20.26 -12.55 19.04
N LEU A 113 -20.58 -11.28 18.83
CA LEU A 113 -20.95 -10.36 19.92
C LEU A 113 -22.28 -10.74 20.55
N GLU A 114 -23.29 -11.06 19.74
CA GLU A 114 -24.60 -11.53 20.20
C GLU A 114 -24.49 -12.89 20.92
N ALA A 115 -23.54 -13.75 20.50
CA ALA A 115 -23.19 -14.98 21.20
C ALA A 115 -22.39 -14.78 22.52
N GLY A 116 -22.16 -13.53 22.94
CA GLY A 116 -21.53 -13.21 24.23
C GLY A 116 -20.00 -13.18 24.22
N ALA A 117 -19.35 -13.01 23.05
CA ALA A 117 -17.90 -12.86 22.98
C ALA A 117 -17.44 -11.61 23.74
N LYS A 118 -16.58 -11.81 24.74
CA LYS A 118 -15.94 -10.71 25.48
C LYS A 118 -14.72 -10.21 24.69
N THR A 119 -14.79 -8.99 24.18
CA THR A 119 -13.62 -8.29 23.63
C THR A 119 -12.80 -7.69 24.75
N LYS A 120 -11.47 -7.70 24.60
CA LYS A 120 -10.54 -7.00 25.50
C LYS A 120 -9.75 -5.97 24.70
N ALA A 121 -9.35 -4.88 25.34
CA ALA A 121 -8.43 -3.92 24.74
C ALA A 121 -7.16 -4.64 24.25
N GLY A 122 -6.72 -4.33 23.02
CA GLY A 122 -5.57 -4.97 22.37
C GLY A 122 -5.88 -6.29 21.65
N MET A 123 -7.14 -6.76 21.66
CA MET A 123 -7.54 -7.93 20.88
C MET A 123 -7.56 -7.60 19.38
N THR A 124 -6.92 -8.44 18.58
CA THR A 124 -6.83 -8.27 17.12
C THR A 124 -8.05 -8.87 16.43
N VAL A 125 -8.36 -8.40 15.23
CA VAL A 125 -9.49 -8.90 14.43
C VAL A 125 -9.47 -10.42 14.26
N ASN A 126 -8.28 -10.99 14.09
CA ASN A 126 -8.10 -12.44 13.87
C ASN A 126 -8.40 -13.29 15.12
N GLN A 127 -8.44 -12.67 16.30
CA GLN A 127 -8.85 -13.34 17.54
C GLN A 127 -10.38 -13.34 17.70
N ILE A 128 -11.08 -12.44 17.00
CA ILE A 128 -12.53 -12.33 17.02
C ILE A 128 -13.11 -13.19 15.90
N VAL A 129 -12.65 -13.02 14.66
CA VAL A 129 -13.17 -13.75 13.48
C VAL A 129 -12.07 -14.41 12.65
N ASN A 130 -12.42 -15.53 12.02
CA ASN A 130 -11.50 -16.26 11.14
C ASN A 130 -11.55 -15.68 9.72
N ILE A 131 -10.70 -14.70 9.44
CA ILE A 131 -10.64 -14.00 8.14
C ILE A 131 -10.39 -14.95 6.96
N PRO A 132 -9.44 -15.90 7.00
CA PRO A 132 -9.27 -16.89 5.94
C PRO A 132 -10.55 -17.68 5.63
N GLN A 133 -11.31 -18.07 6.67
CA GLN A 133 -12.56 -18.80 6.50
C GLN A 133 -13.64 -17.93 5.85
N ILE A 134 -13.76 -16.65 6.25
CA ILE A 134 -14.71 -15.70 5.66
C ILE A 134 -14.37 -15.42 4.19
N ILE A 135 -13.08 -15.31 3.84
CA ILE A 135 -12.65 -15.13 2.46
C ILE A 135 -13.01 -16.35 1.62
N ASN A 136 -12.71 -17.56 2.10
CA ASN A 136 -13.01 -18.79 1.38
C ASN A 136 -14.52 -19.07 1.27
N SER A 137 -15.33 -18.61 2.22
CA SER A 137 -16.80 -18.71 2.14
C SER A 137 -17.45 -17.61 1.30
N SER A 138 -16.73 -16.50 1.06
CA SER A 138 -17.16 -15.41 0.18
C SER A 138 -16.74 -15.62 -1.27
N TYR A 139 -15.59 -16.29 -1.49
CA TYR A 139 -14.97 -16.49 -2.78
C TYR A 139 -14.32 -17.88 -2.85
N GLU A 140 -14.72 -18.70 -3.82
CA GLU A 140 -14.11 -20.02 -4.07
C GLU A 140 -12.70 -19.84 -4.69
N ASN A 141 -11.71 -20.58 -4.19
CA ASN A 141 -10.35 -20.68 -4.74
C ASN A 141 -9.55 -19.36 -4.80
N VAL A 142 -9.61 -18.53 -3.76
CA VAL A 142 -8.75 -17.34 -3.65
C VAL A 142 -7.28 -17.77 -3.46
N PRO A 143 -6.34 -17.29 -4.29
CA PRO A 143 -4.91 -17.56 -4.11
C PRO A 143 -4.42 -17.18 -2.70
N LYS A 144 -3.60 -18.04 -2.08
CA LYS A 144 -3.09 -17.83 -0.71
C LYS A 144 -2.42 -16.45 -0.51
N ILE A 145 -1.80 -15.90 -1.55
CA ILE A 145 -1.17 -14.57 -1.51
C ILE A 145 -2.20 -13.46 -1.28
N ILE A 146 -3.38 -13.56 -1.89
CA ILE A 146 -4.47 -12.59 -1.76
C ILE A 146 -5.12 -12.74 -0.38
N VAL A 147 -5.35 -13.98 0.07
CA VAL A 147 -5.86 -14.26 1.43
C VAL A 147 -4.96 -13.64 2.49
N LYS A 148 -3.63 -13.80 2.38
CA LYS A 148 -2.67 -13.17 3.28
C LYS A 148 -2.72 -11.63 3.21
N GLY A 149 -2.86 -11.07 2.01
CA GLY A 149 -2.97 -9.63 1.82
C GLY A 149 -4.20 -9.03 2.51
N ILE A 150 -5.38 -9.62 2.28
CA ILE A 150 -6.63 -9.18 2.93
C ILE A 150 -6.53 -9.36 4.44
N ASN A 151 -6.02 -10.50 4.92
CA ASN A 151 -5.84 -10.77 6.34
C ASN A 151 -4.93 -9.73 7.02
N TYR A 152 -3.84 -9.33 6.36
CA TYR A 152 -2.93 -8.30 6.86
C TYR A 152 -3.56 -6.90 6.87
N LEU A 153 -4.41 -6.58 5.89
CA LEU A 153 -5.11 -5.30 5.82
C LEU A 153 -6.18 -5.20 6.92
N VAL A 154 -6.97 -6.25 7.09
CA VAL A 154 -8.08 -6.33 8.04
C VAL A 154 -7.59 -6.40 9.48
N SER A 155 -6.43 -7.00 9.75
CA SER A 155 -5.86 -7.03 11.11
C SER A 155 -5.48 -5.65 11.66
N LYS A 156 -5.38 -4.62 10.80
CA LYS A 156 -5.10 -3.24 11.20
C LYS A 156 -6.35 -2.46 11.63
N ILE A 157 -7.54 -3.00 11.41
CA ILE A 157 -8.79 -2.33 11.79
C ILE A 157 -8.86 -2.29 13.32
N PRO A 158 -9.15 -1.11 13.93
CA PRO A 158 -9.37 -0.99 15.37
C PRO A 158 -10.76 -1.53 15.75
N LEU A 159 -10.95 -2.83 15.56
CA LEU A 159 -12.27 -3.46 15.69
C LEU A 159 -12.83 -3.39 17.12
N VAL A 160 -11.97 -3.44 18.13
CA VAL A 160 -12.39 -3.31 19.54
C VAL A 160 -13.05 -1.95 19.79
N GLU A 161 -12.52 -0.86 19.22
CA GLU A 161 -13.11 0.48 19.36
C GLU A 161 -14.50 0.54 18.72
N TYR A 162 -14.67 -0.12 17.57
CA TYR A 162 -15.97 -0.15 16.89
C TYR A 162 -17.00 -0.99 17.65
N ILE A 163 -16.55 -2.10 18.25
CA ILE A 163 -17.37 -2.97 19.08
C ILE A 163 -17.80 -2.26 20.38
N ASP A 164 -16.91 -1.51 21.01
CA ASP A 164 -17.23 -0.73 22.21
C ASP A 164 -18.33 0.31 21.93
N VAL A 165 -18.31 0.94 20.75
CA VAL A 165 -19.39 1.83 20.31
C VAL A 165 -20.69 1.06 20.08
N ILE A 166 -20.66 -0.09 19.41
CA ILE A 166 -21.84 -0.93 19.20
C ILE A 166 -22.46 -1.34 20.54
N ASN A 167 -21.64 -1.73 21.50
CA ASN A 167 -22.05 -2.13 22.85
C ASN A 167 -22.53 -0.99 23.74
N LYS A 168 -22.31 0.28 23.36
CA LYS A 168 -22.78 1.46 24.13
C LYS A 168 -23.96 2.15 23.47
N GLU A 169 -23.92 2.30 22.16
CA GLU A 169 -24.84 3.14 21.38
C GLU A 169 -25.86 2.33 20.58
N PHE A 170 -25.57 1.06 20.27
CA PHE A 170 -26.41 0.22 19.39
C PHE A 170 -27.01 -0.99 20.12
N ILE A 171 -27.00 -1.04 21.46
CA ILE A 171 -27.47 -2.20 22.25
C ILE A 171 -28.88 -2.63 21.82
N SER A 172 -29.80 -1.67 21.70
CA SER A 172 -31.21 -1.87 21.38
C SER A 172 -31.54 -1.83 19.89
N GLN A 173 -30.54 -1.69 19.02
CA GLN A 173 -30.74 -1.61 17.58
C GLN A 173 -30.72 -2.99 16.93
N GLU A 174 -31.44 -3.11 15.81
CA GLU A 174 -31.50 -4.35 15.05
C GLU A 174 -30.13 -4.72 14.47
N LYS A 175 -29.91 -6.02 14.29
CA LYS A 175 -28.67 -6.60 13.78
C LYS A 175 -28.21 -5.93 12.48
N GLU A 176 -29.15 -5.62 11.57
CA GLU A 176 -28.85 -4.97 10.31
C GLU A 176 -28.19 -3.58 10.49
N GLN A 177 -28.64 -2.79 11.47
CA GLN A 177 -28.08 -1.48 11.77
C GLN A 177 -26.66 -1.59 12.33
N LYS A 178 -26.40 -2.59 13.18
CA LYS A 178 -25.05 -2.90 13.70
C LYS A 178 -24.09 -3.33 12.59
N VAL A 179 -24.56 -4.18 11.66
CA VAL A 179 -23.79 -4.63 10.49
C VAL A 179 -23.47 -3.45 9.58
N ASN A 180 -24.46 -2.62 9.24
CA ASN A 180 -24.27 -1.45 8.39
C ASN A 180 -23.29 -0.44 9.00
N TYR A 181 -23.38 -0.18 10.30
CA TYR A 181 -22.41 0.64 11.03
C TYR A 181 -20.99 0.10 10.89
N LEU A 182 -20.80 -1.20 11.11
CA LEU A 182 -19.48 -1.84 11.08
C LEU A 182 -18.88 -1.86 9.66
N VAL A 183 -19.70 -2.09 8.64
CA VAL A 183 -19.29 -1.95 7.22
C VAL A 183 -18.88 -0.50 6.92
N GLY A 184 -19.68 0.47 7.37
CA GLY A 184 -19.40 1.90 7.19
C GLY A 184 -18.08 2.34 7.83
N LYS A 185 -17.85 1.98 9.10
CA LYS A 185 -16.59 2.30 9.81
C LYS A 185 -15.38 1.58 9.22
N THR A 186 -15.56 0.35 8.77
CA THR A 186 -14.49 -0.39 8.09
C THR A 186 -14.12 0.29 6.77
N ASN A 187 -15.11 0.67 5.95
CA ASN A 187 -14.87 1.42 4.72
C ASN A 187 -14.20 2.78 4.98
N ALA A 188 -14.67 3.53 5.98
CA ALA A 188 -14.08 4.81 6.38
C ALA A 188 -12.61 4.65 6.79
N PHE A 189 -12.28 3.65 7.63
CA PHE A 189 -10.90 3.37 8.02
C PHE A 189 -9.99 3.10 6.83
N PHE A 190 -10.41 2.23 5.91
CA PHE A 190 -9.61 1.92 4.74
C PHE A 190 -9.44 3.13 3.83
N ASN A 191 -10.50 3.91 3.59
CA ASN A 191 -10.42 5.09 2.74
C ASN A 191 -9.58 6.21 3.37
N GLU A 192 -9.76 6.48 4.66
CA GLU A 192 -9.17 7.64 5.34
C GLU A 192 -7.78 7.37 5.93
N LYS A 193 -7.49 6.13 6.36
CA LYS A 193 -6.23 5.80 7.05
C LYS A 193 -5.29 4.93 6.24
N VAL A 194 -5.81 4.10 5.33
CA VAL A 194 -4.98 3.15 4.57
C VAL A 194 -4.74 3.64 3.14
N PHE A 195 -5.79 4.02 2.41
CA PHE A 195 -5.72 4.38 0.99
C PHE A 195 -5.53 5.88 0.74
N SER A 196 -5.74 6.73 1.74
CA SER A 196 -5.47 8.18 1.65
C SER A 196 -3.96 8.49 1.59
N ILE A 197 -3.10 7.53 1.95
CA ILE A 197 -1.66 7.70 2.01
C ILE A 197 -1.10 7.86 0.59
N ASN A 198 -0.88 9.11 0.19
CA ASN A 198 -0.32 9.43 -1.12
C ASN A 198 1.20 9.68 -1.03
N HIS A 199 1.99 8.73 -1.53
CA HIS A 199 3.45 8.87 -1.58
C HIS A 199 3.98 9.70 -2.75
N VAL A 200 3.13 10.16 -3.69
CA VAL A 200 3.57 10.98 -4.84
C VAL A 200 4.22 12.28 -4.35
N LYS A 201 3.64 12.94 -3.33
CA LYS A 201 4.24 14.14 -2.73
C LYS A 201 5.62 13.83 -2.14
N THR A 202 5.75 12.73 -1.42
CA THR A 202 7.03 12.29 -0.85
C THR A 202 8.08 12.03 -1.94
N ILE A 203 7.71 11.36 -3.03
CA ILE A 203 8.62 11.10 -4.17
C ILE A 203 9.08 12.41 -4.80
N ARG A 204 8.18 13.38 -4.98
CA ARG A 204 8.54 14.72 -5.48
C ARG A 204 9.50 15.46 -4.55
N ILE A 205 9.28 15.38 -3.24
CA ILE A 205 10.19 16.00 -2.25
C ILE A 205 11.58 15.33 -2.32
N ILE A 206 11.64 14.00 -2.38
CA ILE A 206 12.91 13.26 -2.54
C ILE A 206 13.64 13.74 -3.80
N PHE A 207 12.93 13.90 -4.90
CA PHE A 207 13.50 14.38 -6.15
C PHE A 207 14.07 15.81 -6.04
N VAL A 208 13.29 16.76 -5.51
CA VAL A 208 13.72 18.15 -5.35
C VAL A 208 14.93 18.25 -4.43
N VAL A 209 14.91 17.57 -3.28
CA VAL A 209 16.03 17.57 -2.34
C VAL A 209 17.29 16.95 -2.97
N ALA A 210 17.15 15.83 -3.69
CA ALA A 210 18.28 15.20 -4.37
C ALA A 210 18.91 16.13 -5.42
N ILE A 211 18.07 16.81 -6.23
CA ILE A 211 18.55 17.77 -7.23
C ILE A 211 19.28 18.94 -6.58
N LEU A 212 18.70 19.55 -5.53
CA LEU A 212 19.32 20.70 -4.88
C LEU A 212 20.68 20.35 -4.29
N LEU A 213 20.80 19.18 -3.65
CA LEU A 213 22.08 18.68 -3.13
C LEU A 213 23.09 18.42 -4.25
N GLN A 214 22.67 17.76 -5.33
CA GLN A 214 23.58 17.45 -6.44
C GLN A 214 24.03 18.70 -7.21
N ILE A 215 23.15 19.69 -7.39
CA ILE A 215 23.53 21.01 -7.95
C ILE A 215 24.57 21.67 -7.05
N ALA A 216 24.36 21.69 -5.74
CA ALA A 216 25.32 22.26 -4.79
C ALA A 216 26.68 21.55 -4.88
N PHE A 217 26.70 20.21 -4.87
CA PHE A 217 27.94 19.45 -4.98
C PHE A 217 28.66 19.72 -6.30
N VAL A 218 27.96 19.71 -7.43
CA VAL A 218 28.54 20.02 -8.74
C VAL A 218 29.10 21.45 -8.80
N TYR A 219 28.39 22.42 -8.21
CA TYR A 219 28.86 23.80 -8.12
C TYR A 219 30.17 23.90 -7.33
N PHE A 220 30.31 23.19 -6.21
CA PHE A 220 31.53 23.17 -5.41
C PHE A 220 32.67 22.37 -6.06
N ILE A 221 32.39 21.40 -6.93
CA ILE A 221 33.43 20.71 -7.71
C ILE A 221 33.97 21.62 -8.83
N LYS A 222 33.08 22.41 -9.44
CA LYS A 222 33.44 23.31 -10.53
C LYS A 222 34.34 24.46 -10.07
N ASN A 223 34.04 25.04 -8.90
CA ASN A 223 34.84 26.12 -8.31
C ASN A 223 36.06 25.56 -7.54
#